data_AF-A0A820C8E1-F1
#
_entry.id   AF-A0A820C8E1-F1
#
_cell.length_a   1.000
_cell.length_b   1.000
_cell.length_c   1.000
_cell.angle_alpha   90.00
_cell.angle_beta   90.00
_cell.angle_gamma   90.00
#
_symmetry.space_group_name_H-M   'P 1'
#
loop_
_entity.id
_entity.type
_entity.pdbx_description
1 polymer ?
#
loop_
_entity_poly.entity_id
_entity_poly.type
_entity_poly.pdbx_seq_one_letter_code
_entity_poly.pdbx_strand_id
1 'polypeptide(L)'
;DNPDMEIDLLHRIANCYQNSPDLRLTWLQNMAQKHLAMNHYAEAGMCLAHAASLVAEYLRMLESKSYMPDGCVALQKISMNLLEESAVSDDVVSPGDEGICTGKYFTENGFIGLMEQAAVFLTHAHMYEAVNNIYHVLTPIYEANRDFKKLSQVHSKLHEYFNRILVQGNKRLFGTYFRVGFYGTKFDELDGQEFIYKEPGITKLAEIASRLESFYIDKFGKTQVEMIKDSNDVNRASLDLANKK
;
A
#
# COMPACT_ATOMS: atom_id res chain seq x y z
N ASP A 1 -15.56 15.21 1.00
CA ASP A 1 -14.13 14.92 0.76
C ASP A 1 -13.98 13.62 -0.03
N ASN A 2 -13.05 13.55 -0.99
CA ASN A 2 -12.76 12.34 -1.76
C ASN A 2 -11.71 11.50 -1.01
N PRO A 3 -12.05 10.30 -0.53
CA PRO A 3 -11.12 9.47 0.23
C PRO A 3 -9.85 9.12 -0.54
N ASP A 4 -9.92 9.00 -1.86
CA ASP A 4 -8.76 8.67 -2.71
C ASP A 4 -7.75 9.82 -2.78
N MET A 5 -8.24 11.07 -2.85
CA MET A 5 -7.38 12.26 -2.81
C MET A 5 -6.72 12.43 -1.44
N GLU A 6 -7.45 12.09 -0.38
CA GLU A 6 -6.93 12.14 0.97
C GLU A 6 -5.81 11.11 1.16
N ILE A 7 -5.97 9.89 0.62
CA ILE A 7 -4.91 8.86 0.63
C ILE A 7 -3.71 9.30 -0.22
N ASP A 8 -3.93 9.84 -1.42
CA ASP A 8 -2.83 10.32 -2.28
C ASP A 8 -2.01 11.41 -1.57
N LEU A 9 -2.69 12.36 -0.92
CA LEU A 9 -2.04 13.39 -0.12
C LEU A 9 -1.20 12.76 1.01
N LEU A 10 -1.74 11.79 1.74
CA LEU A 10 -0.99 11.10 2.80
C LEU A 10 0.23 10.37 2.24
N HIS A 11 0.10 9.72 1.09
CA HIS A 11 1.19 9.02 0.44
C HIS A 11 2.31 9.98 0.02
N ARG A 12 1.96 11.13 -0.57
CA ARG A 12 2.92 12.19 -0.92
C ARG A 12 3.61 12.77 0.31
N ILE A 13 2.87 13.03 1.39
CA ILE A 13 3.44 13.49 2.66
C ILE A 13 4.39 12.43 3.22
N ALA A 14 3.98 11.16 3.22
CA ALA A 14 4.81 10.07 3.69
C ALA A 14 6.13 9.96 2.89
N ASN A 15 6.09 10.20 1.58
CA ASN A 15 7.27 10.17 0.72
C ASN A 15 8.24 11.32 1.02
N CYS A 16 7.73 12.47 1.47
CA CYS A 16 8.60 13.59 1.92
C CYS A 16 9.40 13.25 3.19
N TYR A 17 8.99 12.23 3.95
CA TYR A 17 9.65 11.81 5.18
C TYR A 17 10.47 10.52 5.02
N GLN A 18 10.84 10.12 3.81
CA GLN A 18 11.71 8.94 3.58
C GLN A 18 13.04 9.01 4.36
N ASN A 19 13.55 10.22 4.63
CA ASN A 19 14.77 10.43 5.41
C ASN A 19 14.55 10.42 6.95
N SER A 20 13.31 10.24 7.42
CA SER A 20 12.98 10.14 8.84
C SER A 20 12.15 8.86 9.08
N PRO A 21 12.80 7.74 9.43
CA PRO A 21 12.13 6.45 9.53
C PRO A 21 10.96 6.42 10.53
N ASP A 22 11.04 7.11 11.67
CA ASP A 22 9.92 7.18 12.63
C ASP A 22 8.68 7.88 12.05
N LEU A 23 8.89 8.98 11.31
CA LEU A 23 7.80 9.71 10.67
C LEU A 23 7.22 8.91 9.51
N ARG A 24 8.08 8.33 8.64
CA ARG A 24 7.66 7.44 7.56
C ARG A 24 6.81 6.28 8.09
N LEU A 25 7.26 5.63 9.16
CA LEU A 25 6.54 4.55 9.83
C LEU A 25 5.16 5.02 10.34
N THR A 26 5.11 6.17 11.01
CA THR A 26 3.86 6.75 11.53
C THR A 26 2.85 7.01 10.41
N TRP A 27 3.31 7.57 9.27
CA TRP A 27 2.45 7.81 8.12
C TRP A 27 1.95 6.52 7.48
N LEU A 28 2.80 5.51 7.31
CA LEU A 28 2.40 4.20 6.80
C LEU A 28 1.33 3.54 7.69
N GLN A 29 1.49 3.62 9.02
CA GLN A 29 0.48 3.11 9.96
C GLN A 29 -0.83 3.90 9.88
N ASN A 30 -0.78 5.23 9.77
CA ASN A 30 -1.97 6.05 9.60
C ASN A 30 -2.70 5.75 8.29
N MET A 31 -1.97 5.56 7.18
CA MET A 31 -2.56 5.15 5.90
C MET A 31 -3.21 3.76 6.01
N ALA A 32 -2.55 2.81 6.68
CA ALA A 32 -3.13 1.49 6.92
C ALA A 32 -4.47 1.57 7.67
N GLN A 33 -4.56 2.43 8.70
CA GLN A 33 -5.82 2.64 9.45
C GLN A 33 -6.91 3.27 8.59
N LYS A 34 -6.58 4.25 7.72
CA LYS A 34 -7.56 4.81 6.80
C LYS A 34 -8.06 3.77 5.80
N HIS A 35 -7.17 3.03 5.16
CA HIS A 35 -7.54 1.93 4.27
C HIS A 35 -8.44 0.90 4.97
N LEU A 36 -8.12 0.56 6.23
CA LEU A 36 -8.95 -0.34 7.02
C LEU A 36 -10.35 0.22 7.27
N ALA A 37 -10.48 1.52 7.58
CA ALA A 37 -11.78 2.19 7.76
C ALA A 37 -12.66 2.15 6.49
N MET A 38 -12.04 2.03 5.31
CA MET A 38 -12.70 1.87 4.02
C MET A 38 -12.87 0.41 3.58
N ASN A 39 -12.46 -0.57 4.40
CA ASN A 39 -12.40 -2.00 4.06
C ASN A 39 -11.46 -2.32 2.88
N HIS A 40 -10.47 -1.47 2.63
CA HIS A 40 -9.39 -1.67 1.65
C HIS A 40 -8.27 -2.53 2.28
N TYR A 41 -8.56 -3.80 2.56
CA TYR A 41 -7.66 -4.68 3.31
C TYR A 41 -6.34 -4.97 2.58
N ALA A 42 -6.33 -5.01 1.25
CA ALA A 42 -5.10 -5.26 0.49
C ALA A 42 -4.11 -4.10 0.69
N GLU A 43 -4.60 -2.88 0.53
CA GLU A 43 -3.83 -1.65 0.67
C GLU A 43 -3.39 -1.43 2.13
N ALA A 44 -4.27 -1.72 3.09
CA ALA A 44 -3.90 -1.70 4.51
C ALA A 44 -2.78 -2.70 4.85
N GLY A 45 -2.86 -3.93 4.29
CA GLY A 45 -1.83 -4.95 4.44
C GLY A 45 -0.50 -4.53 3.80
N MET A 46 -0.53 -3.91 2.62
CA MET A 46 0.67 -3.40 1.95
C MET A 46 1.31 -2.24 2.71
N CYS A 47 0.54 -1.30 3.25
CA CYS A 47 1.08 -0.22 4.10
C CYS A 47 1.88 -0.77 5.29
N LEU A 48 1.38 -1.84 5.93
CA LEU A 48 2.10 -2.51 7.02
C LEU A 48 3.31 -3.33 6.55
N ALA A 49 3.25 -3.91 5.34
CA ALA A 49 4.41 -4.57 4.74
C ALA A 49 5.53 -3.56 4.40
N HIS A 50 5.19 -2.36 3.92
CA HIS A 50 6.14 -1.25 3.76
C HIS A 50 6.73 -0.84 5.11
N ALA A 51 5.89 -0.66 6.13
CA ALA A 51 6.36 -0.37 7.49
C ALA A 51 7.34 -1.42 8.03
N ALA A 52 7.05 -2.71 7.80
CA ALA A 52 7.95 -3.80 8.17
C ALA A 52 9.24 -3.81 7.33
N SER A 53 9.16 -3.50 6.03
CA SER A 53 10.31 -3.36 5.13
C SER A 53 11.29 -2.29 5.64
N LEU A 54 10.76 -1.13 6.02
CA LEU A 54 11.54 -0.04 6.61
C LEU A 54 12.23 -0.46 7.92
N VAL A 55 11.52 -1.17 8.79
CA VAL A 55 12.10 -1.69 10.04
C VAL A 55 13.17 -2.76 9.75
N ALA A 56 12.95 -3.65 8.79
CA ALA A 56 13.93 -4.66 8.40
C ALA A 56 15.22 -4.03 7.86
N GLU A 57 15.10 -3.01 7.01
CA GLU A 57 16.23 -2.27 6.48
C GLU A 57 17.04 -1.59 7.59
N TYR A 58 16.36 -0.92 8.52
CA TYR A 58 17.01 -0.29 9.67
C TYR A 58 17.72 -1.30 10.57
N LEU A 59 17.07 -2.42 10.91
CA LEU A 59 17.66 -3.46 11.75
C LEU A 59 18.90 -4.09 11.09
N ARG A 60 18.86 -4.30 9.76
CA ARG A 60 20.00 -4.79 8.98
C ARG A 60 21.22 -3.87 9.10
N MET A 61 20.99 -2.55 9.08
CA MET A 61 22.06 -1.55 9.20
C MET A 61 22.66 -1.47 10.62
N LEU A 62 21.85 -1.71 11.66
CA LEU A 62 22.32 -1.76 13.05
C LEU A 62 23.15 -3.02 13.33
N GLU A 63 22.58 -4.19 13.08
CA GLU A 63 23.20 -5.48 13.34
C GLU A 63 22.62 -6.53 12.39
N SER A 64 23.47 -7.07 11.52
CA SER A 64 23.08 -8.18 10.66
C SER A 64 22.99 -9.48 11.46
N LYS A 65 21.77 -9.98 11.65
CA LYS A 65 21.51 -11.30 12.24
C LYS A 65 21.12 -12.28 11.15
N SER A 66 21.72 -13.48 11.16
CA SER A 66 21.53 -14.49 10.11
C SER A 66 20.09 -14.98 9.94
N TYR A 67 19.25 -14.84 10.96
CA TYR A 67 17.84 -15.27 10.95
C TYR A 67 16.85 -14.14 10.65
N MET A 68 17.33 -12.88 10.61
CA MET A 68 16.52 -11.72 10.24
C MET A 68 16.57 -11.50 8.72
N PRO A 69 15.54 -10.88 8.12
CA PRO A 69 15.57 -10.50 6.72
C PRO A 69 16.75 -9.60 6.40
N ASP A 70 17.37 -9.84 5.25
CA ASP A 70 18.40 -8.97 4.66
C ASP A 70 17.73 -7.73 4.03
N GLY A 71 17.13 -6.91 4.88
CA GLY A 71 16.50 -5.64 4.52
C GLY A 71 15.29 -5.80 3.58
N CYS A 72 15.04 -4.78 2.78
CA CYS A 72 13.90 -4.74 1.86
C CYS A 72 13.95 -5.85 0.80
N VAL A 73 15.15 -6.28 0.38
CA VAL A 73 15.35 -7.29 -0.67
C VAL A 73 14.75 -8.64 -0.26
N ALA A 74 14.83 -8.99 1.02
CA ALA A 74 14.24 -10.23 1.53
C ALA A 74 12.69 -10.23 1.44
N LEU A 75 12.06 -9.05 1.38
CA LEU A 75 10.61 -8.89 1.33
C LEU A 75 10.07 -8.71 -0.10
N GLN A 76 10.91 -8.57 -1.12
CA GLN A 76 10.48 -8.28 -2.51
C GLN A 76 9.50 -9.29 -3.11
N LYS A 77 9.48 -10.54 -2.61
CA LYS A 77 8.53 -11.58 -3.04
C LYS A 77 7.10 -11.30 -2.57
N ILE A 78 6.92 -10.49 -1.53
CA ILE A 78 5.60 -10.03 -1.07
C ILE A 78 5.10 -8.95 -2.04
N SER A 79 5.93 -7.96 -2.34
CA SER A 79 5.70 -6.95 -3.37
C SER A 79 7.03 -6.28 -3.74
N MET A 80 7.23 -5.97 -5.03
CA MET A 80 8.43 -5.26 -5.50
C MET A 80 8.48 -3.82 -4.99
N ASN A 81 7.32 -3.20 -4.72
CA ASN A 81 7.26 -1.83 -4.23
C ASN A 81 7.86 -1.68 -2.82
N LEU A 82 8.01 -2.78 -2.07
CA LEU A 82 8.67 -2.75 -0.75
C LEU A 82 10.15 -2.32 -0.83
N LEU A 83 10.76 -2.39 -2.02
CA LEU A 83 12.10 -1.90 -2.29
C LEU A 83 12.19 -0.35 -2.23
N GLU A 84 11.06 0.36 -2.32
CA GLU A 84 11.02 1.82 -2.16
C GLU A 84 11.42 2.26 -0.74
N GLU A 85 11.35 1.36 0.25
CA GLU A 85 11.79 1.62 1.62
C GLU A 85 13.28 1.33 1.85
N SER A 86 14.00 0.90 0.81
CA SER A 86 15.45 0.69 0.92
C SER A 86 16.13 2.02 1.22
N ALA A 87 17.16 2.00 2.06
CA ALA A 87 17.99 3.18 2.26
C ALA A 87 18.85 3.41 1.00
N VAL A 88 18.45 4.34 0.12
CA VAL A 88 19.14 4.63 -1.16
C VAL A 88 20.03 5.89 -1.07
N SER A 89 20.12 6.56 0.07
CA SER A 89 20.75 7.88 0.18
C SER A 89 21.94 7.91 1.17
N ASP A 90 23.01 8.61 0.79
CA ASP A 90 24.18 8.93 1.64
C ASP A 90 23.80 9.80 2.86
N ASP A 91 22.64 10.46 2.82
CA ASP A 91 22.07 11.28 3.91
C ASP A 91 21.12 10.49 4.83
N VAL A 92 20.93 9.18 4.58
CA VAL A 92 20.19 8.33 5.52
C VAL A 92 21.01 8.26 6.80
N VAL A 93 20.46 8.83 7.86
CA VAL A 93 21.07 8.90 9.19
C VAL A 93 21.68 7.55 9.54
N SER A 94 22.98 7.56 9.85
CA SER A 94 23.67 6.37 10.33
C SER A 94 22.98 5.87 11.60
N PRO A 95 22.54 4.61 11.66
CA PRO A 95 21.95 4.06 12.87
C PRO A 95 22.95 4.19 14.03
N GLY A 96 22.63 4.99 15.05
CA GLY A 96 23.52 5.24 16.18
C GLY A 96 23.72 6.71 16.56
N ASP A 97 23.28 7.67 15.75
CA ASP A 97 23.19 9.06 16.18
C ASP A 97 22.09 9.21 17.25
N GLU A 98 22.44 9.75 18.43
CA GLU A 98 21.55 9.83 19.59
C GLU A 98 20.21 10.50 19.25
N GLY A 99 19.11 9.75 19.39
CA GLY A 99 17.74 10.28 19.25
C GLY A 99 17.01 9.96 17.94
N ILE A 100 17.63 9.20 17.03
CA ILE A 100 17.02 8.82 15.74
C ILE A 100 16.59 7.34 15.83
N CYS A 101 15.33 7.03 15.48
CA CYS A 101 14.75 5.68 15.56
C CYS A 101 14.61 5.11 16.98
N THR A 102 14.24 5.95 17.94
CA THR A 102 13.91 5.54 19.33
C THR A 102 12.53 4.88 19.46
N GLY A 103 11.80 4.72 18.36
CA GLY A 103 10.46 4.14 18.37
C GLY A 103 10.44 2.67 18.80
N LYS A 104 9.46 2.29 19.65
CA LYS A 104 9.19 0.91 20.10
C LYS A 104 9.09 -0.15 18.99
N TYR A 105 8.89 0.28 17.75
CA TYR A 105 8.71 -0.57 16.58
C TYR A 105 10.03 -0.94 15.87
N PHE A 106 11.12 -0.20 16.07
CA PHE A 106 12.44 -0.52 15.48
C PHE A 106 13.15 -1.61 16.28
N THR A 107 12.47 -2.74 16.46
CA THR A 107 12.94 -3.92 17.18
C THR A 107 12.48 -5.18 16.45
N GLU A 108 13.10 -6.32 16.74
CA GLU A 108 12.69 -7.61 16.19
C GLU A 108 11.19 -7.90 16.45
N ASN A 109 10.71 -7.61 17.67
CA ASN A 109 9.29 -7.75 18.01
C ASN A 109 8.39 -6.77 17.27
N GLY A 110 8.85 -5.54 17.03
CA GLY A 110 8.13 -4.56 16.23
C GLY A 110 7.98 -5.00 14.77
N PHE A 111 9.05 -5.53 14.17
CA PHE A 111 9.04 -6.14 12.85
C PHE A 111 8.03 -7.31 12.77
N ILE A 112 8.14 -8.28 13.71
CA ILE A 112 7.21 -9.41 13.79
C ILE A 112 5.76 -8.92 13.88
N GLY A 113 5.48 -7.95 14.77
CA GLY A 113 4.14 -7.42 14.97
C GLY A 113 3.55 -6.78 13.71
N LEU A 114 4.34 -5.99 12.97
CA LEU A 114 3.92 -5.37 11.71
C LEU A 114 3.62 -6.43 10.63
N MET A 115 4.50 -7.42 10.48
CA MET A 115 4.33 -8.51 9.51
C MET A 115 3.13 -9.41 9.83
N GLU A 116 2.92 -9.75 11.10
CA GLU A 116 1.75 -10.52 11.53
C GLU A 116 0.46 -9.76 11.25
N GLN A 117 0.42 -8.45 11.50
CA GLN A 117 -0.75 -7.62 11.22
C GLN A 117 -0.98 -7.46 9.70
N ALA A 118 0.09 -7.30 8.91
CA ALA A 118 0.01 -7.33 7.44
C ALA A 118 -0.57 -8.65 6.94
N ALA A 119 -0.11 -9.80 7.48
CA ALA A 119 -0.65 -11.11 7.14
C ALA A 119 -2.15 -11.23 7.45
N VAL A 120 -2.61 -10.66 8.56
CA VAL A 120 -4.04 -10.62 8.91
C VAL A 120 -4.83 -9.86 7.84
N PHE A 121 -4.41 -8.65 7.46
CA PHE A 121 -5.14 -7.85 6.46
C PHE A 121 -5.10 -8.48 5.07
N LEU A 122 -3.95 -9.00 4.63
CA LEU A 122 -3.85 -9.71 3.34
C LEU A 122 -4.69 -11.00 3.32
N THR A 123 -4.86 -11.66 4.46
CA THR A 123 -5.79 -12.81 4.59
C THR A 123 -7.24 -12.37 4.38
N HIS A 124 -7.65 -11.22 4.94
CA HIS A 124 -8.98 -10.63 4.70
C HIS A 124 -9.16 -10.20 3.25
N ALA A 125 -8.08 -9.77 2.59
CA ALA A 125 -8.05 -9.47 1.16
C ALA A 125 -7.98 -10.72 0.25
N HIS A 126 -8.01 -11.94 0.82
CA HIS A 126 -7.88 -13.20 0.08
C HIS A 126 -6.55 -13.40 -0.68
N MET A 127 -5.51 -12.65 -0.32
CA MET A 127 -4.17 -12.69 -0.93
C MET A 127 -3.27 -13.73 -0.25
N TYR A 128 -3.71 -14.98 -0.28
CA TYR A 128 -3.08 -16.11 0.42
C TYR A 128 -1.64 -16.37 -0.02
N GLU A 129 -1.32 -16.14 -1.29
CA GLU A 129 0.03 -16.28 -1.84
C GLU A 129 1.01 -15.26 -1.25
N ALA A 130 0.56 -14.01 -1.05
CA ALA A 130 1.36 -12.98 -0.40
C ALA A 130 1.57 -13.29 1.09
N VAL A 131 0.54 -13.82 1.76
CA VAL A 131 0.65 -14.28 3.17
C VAL A 131 1.65 -15.43 3.31
N ASN A 132 1.74 -16.33 2.32
CA ASN A 132 2.78 -17.35 2.30
C ASN A 132 4.19 -16.73 2.25
N ASN A 133 4.40 -15.71 1.42
CA ASN A 133 5.68 -15.00 1.35
C ASN A 133 6.00 -14.26 2.67
N ILE A 134 5.00 -13.71 3.38
CA ILE A 134 5.19 -13.17 4.73
C ILE A 134 5.68 -14.26 5.70
N TYR A 135 5.03 -15.42 5.72
CA TYR A 135 5.45 -16.50 6.63
C TYR A 135 6.80 -17.10 6.27
N HIS A 136 7.23 -17.08 5.01
CA HIS A 136 8.60 -17.44 4.64
C HIS A 136 9.64 -16.52 5.29
N VAL A 137 9.32 -15.23 5.48
CA VAL A 137 10.21 -14.29 6.18
C VAL A 137 10.16 -14.48 7.69
N LEU A 138 8.99 -14.77 8.26
CA LEU A 138 8.82 -14.92 9.72
C LEU A 138 9.30 -16.26 10.29
N THR A 139 9.26 -17.34 9.50
CA THR A 139 9.59 -18.69 9.98
C THR A 139 11.01 -18.80 10.56
N PRO A 140 12.08 -18.33 9.86
CA PRO A 140 13.44 -18.38 10.41
C PRO A 140 13.60 -17.64 11.75
N ILE A 141 12.84 -16.56 11.95
CA ILE A 141 12.84 -15.79 13.20
C ILE A 141 12.21 -16.61 14.33
N TYR A 142 11.04 -17.22 14.08
CA TYR A 142 10.41 -18.08 15.08
C TYR A 142 11.25 -19.33 15.40
N GLU A 143 11.96 -19.89 14.42
CA GLU A 143 12.90 -21.00 14.62
C GLU A 143 14.06 -20.59 15.53
N ALA A 144 14.71 -19.45 15.25
CA ALA A 144 15.79 -18.90 16.08
C ALA A 144 15.32 -18.65 17.52
N ASN A 145 14.09 -18.15 17.68
CA ASN A 145 13.48 -17.89 18.98
C ASN A 145 12.88 -19.13 19.66
N ARG A 146 12.90 -20.30 19.00
CA ARG A 146 12.28 -21.55 19.46
C ARG A 146 10.79 -21.41 19.81
N ASP A 147 10.08 -20.53 19.11
CA ASP A 147 8.64 -20.34 19.29
C ASP A 147 7.85 -21.40 18.52
N PHE A 148 7.87 -22.63 19.04
CA PHE A 148 7.16 -23.76 18.45
C PHE A 148 5.64 -23.55 18.38
N LYS A 149 5.08 -22.67 19.22
CA LYS A 149 3.65 -22.33 19.20
C LYS A 149 3.33 -21.51 17.96
N LYS A 150 4.11 -20.46 17.67
CA LYS A 150 3.96 -19.66 16.44
C LYS A 150 4.21 -20.51 15.20
N LEU A 151 5.26 -21.34 15.19
CA LEU A 151 5.55 -22.25 14.08
C LEU A 151 4.37 -23.19 13.78
N SER A 152 3.79 -23.81 14.80
CA SER A 152 2.60 -24.66 14.64
C SER A 152 1.44 -23.88 14.02
N GLN A 153 1.16 -22.66 14.50
CA GLN A 153 0.09 -21.81 13.99
C GLN A 153 0.31 -21.40 12.52
N VAL A 154 1.54 -21.06 12.15
CA VAL A 154 1.92 -20.72 10.76
C VAL A 154 1.58 -21.88 9.83
N HIS A 155 2.03 -23.09 10.15
CA HIS A 155 1.79 -24.25 9.29
C HIS A 155 0.30 -24.64 9.22
N SER A 156 -0.45 -24.52 10.32
CA SER A 156 -1.90 -24.72 10.30
C SER A 156 -2.62 -23.72 9.38
N LYS A 157 -2.24 -22.44 9.45
CA LYS A 157 -2.81 -21.39 8.58
C LYS A 157 -2.45 -21.61 7.12
N LEU A 158 -1.19 -21.94 6.81
CA LEU A 158 -0.76 -22.20 5.44
C LEU A 158 -1.52 -23.37 4.82
N HIS A 159 -1.73 -24.46 5.58
CA HIS A 159 -2.58 -25.56 5.13
C HIS A 159 -4.00 -25.08 4.79
N GLU A 160 -4.62 -24.30 5.66
CA GLU A 160 -5.94 -23.72 5.42
C GLU A 160 -5.96 -22.83 4.16
N TYR A 161 -4.98 -21.94 3.99
CA TYR A 161 -4.91 -20.99 2.89
C TYR A 161 -4.69 -21.69 1.54
N PHE A 162 -3.82 -22.71 1.48
CA PHE A 162 -3.66 -23.49 0.25
C PHE A 162 -4.94 -24.26 -0.10
N ASN A 163 -5.65 -24.81 0.88
CA ASN A 163 -6.97 -25.41 0.63
C ASN A 163 -7.97 -24.38 0.10
N ARG A 164 -7.99 -23.15 0.64
CA ARG A 164 -8.85 -22.06 0.14
C ARG A 164 -8.51 -21.71 -1.31
N ILE A 165 -7.23 -21.64 -1.69
CA ILE A 165 -6.80 -21.42 -3.07
C ILE A 165 -7.35 -22.53 -3.99
N LEU A 166 -7.22 -23.80 -3.59
CA LEU A 166 -7.70 -24.93 -4.38
C LEU A 166 -9.22 -24.92 -4.58
N VAL A 167 -9.98 -24.62 -3.52
CA VAL A 167 -11.45 -24.62 -3.56
C VAL A 167 -12.01 -23.41 -4.30
N GLN A 168 -11.44 -22.23 -4.08
CA GLN A 168 -11.94 -20.99 -4.67
C GLN A 168 -11.46 -20.80 -6.11
N GLY A 169 -10.25 -21.25 -6.45
CA GLY A 169 -9.66 -21.09 -7.78
C GLY A 169 -9.82 -19.66 -8.32
N ASN A 170 -10.43 -19.54 -9.49
CA ASN A 170 -10.67 -18.27 -10.18
C ASN A 170 -11.88 -17.46 -9.65
N LYS A 171 -12.52 -17.89 -8.56
CA LYS A 171 -13.68 -17.18 -7.97
C LYS A 171 -13.27 -16.04 -7.03
N ARG A 172 -11.98 -15.88 -6.72
CA ARG A 172 -11.46 -14.77 -5.92
C ARG A 172 -11.47 -13.49 -6.75
N LEU A 173 -12.16 -12.46 -6.26
CA LEU A 173 -12.31 -11.18 -6.92
C LEU A 173 -11.45 -10.14 -6.19
N PHE A 174 -10.35 -9.73 -6.81
CA PHE A 174 -9.37 -8.81 -6.20
C PHE A 174 -9.63 -7.33 -6.52
N GLY A 175 -10.49 -7.07 -7.50
CA GLY A 175 -10.89 -5.74 -7.92
C GLY A 175 -11.01 -5.59 -9.43
N THR A 176 -11.55 -4.46 -9.86
CA THR A 176 -11.58 -4.00 -11.25
C THR A 176 -10.71 -2.75 -11.38
N TYR A 177 -10.17 -2.52 -12.58
CA TYR A 177 -9.22 -1.42 -12.81
C TYR A 177 -9.73 -0.47 -13.89
N PHE A 178 -9.58 0.83 -13.66
CA PHE A 178 -10.02 1.88 -14.56
C PHE A 178 -8.92 2.92 -14.76
N ARG A 179 -8.67 3.31 -16.01
CA ARG A 179 -7.87 4.50 -16.32
C ARG A 179 -8.76 5.73 -16.13
N VAL A 180 -8.33 6.66 -15.29
CA VAL A 180 -9.02 7.94 -15.05
C VAL A 180 -8.05 9.06 -15.33
N GLY A 181 -8.40 9.91 -16.30
CA GLY A 181 -7.63 11.09 -16.67
C GLY A 181 -8.35 12.38 -16.28
N PHE A 182 -7.60 13.36 -15.80
CA PHE A 182 -8.12 14.67 -15.43
C PHE A 182 -7.61 15.71 -16.43
N TYR A 183 -8.53 16.50 -17.01
CA TYR A 183 -8.20 17.46 -18.05
C TYR A 183 -8.95 18.77 -17.82
N GLY A 184 -8.22 19.87 -17.68
CA GLY A 184 -8.78 21.19 -17.43
C GLY A 184 -8.12 21.87 -16.23
N THR A 185 -7.86 23.16 -16.35
CA THR A 185 -7.11 23.94 -15.35
C THR A 185 -7.78 23.97 -13.96
N LYS A 186 -9.09 23.71 -13.87
CA LYS A 186 -9.81 23.59 -12.59
C LYS A 186 -9.39 22.39 -11.74
N PHE A 187 -8.68 21.45 -12.33
CA PHE A 187 -8.14 20.28 -11.63
C PHE A 187 -6.76 20.56 -11.00
N ASP A 188 -6.20 21.76 -11.17
CA ASP A 188 -4.90 22.19 -10.62
C ASP A 188 -3.79 21.16 -10.87
N GLU A 189 -3.21 20.57 -9.82
CA GLU A 189 -2.14 19.58 -9.90
C GLU A 189 -2.53 18.30 -10.66
N LEU A 190 -3.83 18.02 -10.79
CA LEU A 190 -4.33 16.87 -11.53
C LEU A 190 -4.46 17.16 -13.04
N ASP A 191 -4.39 18.41 -13.52
CA ASP A 191 -4.57 18.71 -14.95
C ASP A 191 -3.53 18.00 -15.84
N GLY A 192 -4.00 17.14 -16.73
CA GLY A 192 -3.20 16.31 -17.63
C GLY A 192 -2.67 15.03 -16.99
N GLN A 193 -3.03 14.72 -15.75
CA GLN A 193 -2.62 13.49 -15.07
C GLN A 193 -3.60 12.35 -15.34
N GLU A 194 -3.04 11.14 -15.47
CA GLU A 194 -3.80 9.90 -15.60
C GLU A 194 -3.39 8.90 -14.52
N PHE A 195 -4.38 8.20 -13.98
CA PHE A 195 -4.19 7.24 -12.91
C PHE A 195 -4.91 5.94 -13.21
N ILE A 196 -4.41 4.86 -12.61
CA ILE A 196 -5.12 3.58 -12.57
C ILE A 196 -5.83 3.47 -11.22
N TYR A 197 -7.15 3.54 -11.24
CA TYR A 197 -8.00 3.33 -10.07
C TYR A 197 -8.32 1.85 -9.93
N LYS A 198 -8.08 1.31 -8.74
CA LYS A 198 -8.48 -0.04 -8.35
C LYS A 198 -9.78 0.03 -7.54
N GLU A 199 -10.84 -0.54 -8.08
CA GLU A 199 -12.16 -0.62 -7.45
C GLU A 199 -12.42 -2.01 -6.85
N PRO A 200 -13.26 -2.12 -5.81
CA PRO A 200 -13.59 -3.40 -5.19
C PRO A 200 -14.40 -4.32 -6.12
N GLY A 201 -14.17 -5.62 -6.00
CA GLY A 201 -15.02 -6.66 -6.60
C GLY A 201 -15.17 -6.55 -8.12
N ILE A 202 -16.43 -6.41 -8.57
CA ILE A 202 -16.82 -6.32 -10.00
C ILE A 202 -17.47 -4.95 -10.26
N THR A 203 -16.88 -3.88 -9.73
CA THR A 203 -17.36 -2.52 -9.95
C THR A 203 -17.39 -2.25 -11.45
N LYS A 204 -18.52 -1.70 -11.94
CA LYS A 204 -18.76 -1.46 -13.37
C LYS A 204 -18.33 -0.04 -13.75
N LEU A 205 -17.98 0.17 -15.02
CA LEU A 205 -17.60 1.49 -15.54
C LEU A 205 -18.63 2.58 -15.22
N ALA A 206 -19.92 2.28 -15.38
CA ALA A 206 -20.99 3.24 -15.10
C ALA A 206 -21.04 3.67 -13.61
N GLU A 207 -20.64 2.78 -12.70
CA GLU A 207 -20.65 3.05 -11.26
C GLU A 207 -19.53 4.02 -10.87
N ILE A 208 -18.29 3.71 -11.25
CA ILE A 208 -17.15 4.62 -11.02
C ILE A 208 -17.33 5.95 -11.77
N ALA A 209 -17.78 5.92 -13.03
CA ALA A 209 -17.99 7.13 -13.81
C ALA A 209 -19.04 8.05 -13.16
N SER A 210 -20.18 7.49 -12.73
CA SER A 210 -21.23 8.25 -12.03
C SER A 210 -20.74 8.79 -10.68
N ARG A 211 -19.97 8.00 -9.92
CA ARG A 211 -19.41 8.43 -8.64
C ARG A 211 -18.44 9.60 -8.80
N LEU A 212 -17.51 9.51 -9.76
CA LEU A 212 -16.55 10.56 -10.04
C LEU A 212 -17.24 11.81 -10.61
N GLU A 213 -18.14 11.65 -11.57
CA GLU A 213 -18.92 12.75 -12.16
C GLU A 213 -19.70 13.50 -11.07
N SER A 214 -20.43 12.78 -10.23
CA SER A 214 -21.21 13.38 -9.12
C SER A 214 -20.31 14.16 -8.17
N PHE A 215 -19.18 13.57 -7.76
CA PHE A 215 -18.23 14.22 -6.86
C PHE A 215 -17.70 15.55 -7.43
N TYR A 216 -17.28 15.57 -8.69
CA TYR A 216 -16.73 16.77 -9.30
C TYR A 216 -17.82 17.79 -9.69
N ILE A 217 -19.03 17.35 -10.03
CA ILE A 217 -20.19 18.23 -10.20
C ILE A 217 -20.51 18.95 -8.89
N ASP A 218 -20.49 18.25 -7.76
CA ASP A 218 -20.72 18.85 -6.45
C ASP A 218 -19.61 19.85 -6.08
N LYS A 219 -18.36 19.58 -6.49
CA LYS A 219 -17.21 20.44 -6.24
C LYS A 219 -17.15 21.68 -7.14
N PHE A 220 -17.46 21.55 -8.43
CA PHE A 220 -17.20 22.59 -9.44
C PHE A 220 -18.45 23.13 -10.12
N GLY A 221 -19.59 22.47 -9.98
CA GLY A 221 -20.87 22.79 -10.62
C GLY A 221 -21.12 21.98 -11.90
N LYS A 222 -22.39 21.62 -12.13
CA LYS A 222 -22.84 20.76 -13.23
C LYS A 222 -22.43 21.23 -14.63
N THR A 223 -22.34 22.54 -14.85
CA THR A 223 -21.99 23.13 -16.16
C THR A 223 -20.49 23.17 -16.41
N GLN A 224 -19.66 22.75 -15.44
CA GLN A 224 -18.20 22.92 -15.47
C GLN A 224 -17.46 21.59 -15.57
N VAL A 225 -18.18 20.48 -15.55
CA VAL A 225 -17.63 19.13 -15.56
C VAL A 225 -18.32 18.34 -16.66
N GLU A 226 -17.52 17.68 -17.51
CA GLU A 226 -18.00 16.80 -18.57
C GLU A 226 -17.22 15.48 -18.53
N MET A 227 -17.92 14.36 -18.70
CA MET A 227 -17.32 13.04 -18.76
C MET A 227 -16.96 12.68 -20.20
N ILE A 228 -15.66 12.52 -20.48
CA ILE A 228 -15.17 11.98 -21.75
C ILE A 228 -15.44 10.48 -21.76
N LYS A 229 -16.32 10.03 -22.66
CA LYS A 229 -16.74 8.62 -22.78
C LYS A 229 -15.89 7.83 -23.77
N ASP A 230 -15.12 8.52 -24.61
CA ASP A 230 -14.20 7.89 -25.54
C ASP A 230 -12.93 7.44 -24.81
N SER A 231 -12.41 6.27 -25.18
CA SER A 231 -11.20 5.68 -24.61
C SER A 231 -9.92 6.06 -25.37
N ASN A 232 -10.04 6.73 -26.52
CA ASN A 232 -8.88 7.18 -27.28
C ASN A 232 -8.05 8.21 -26.51
N ASP A 233 -6.84 8.46 -26.99
CA ASP A 233 -5.97 9.48 -26.43
C ASP A 233 -6.61 10.86 -26.55
N VAL A 234 -6.64 11.58 -25.44
CA VAL A 234 -7.35 12.87 -25.36
C VAL A 234 -6.51 13.96 -26.00
N ASN A 235 -7.00 14.50 -27.12
CA ASN A 235 -6.42 15.69 -27.72
C ASN A 235 -6.79 16.96 -26.92
N ARG A 236 -5.87 17.39 -26.06
CA ARG A 236 -6.06 18.56 -25.18
C ARG A 236 -6.39 19.86 -25.94
N ALA A 237 -5.89 20.02 -27.17
CA ALA A 237 -6.16 21.21 -27.98
C ALA A 237 -7.60 21.28 -28.50
N SER A 238 -8.29 20.13 -28.57
CA SER A 238 -9.70 20.07 -28.98
C SER A 238 -10.70 20.20 -27.82
N LEU A 239 -10.21 20.20 -26.58
CA LEU A 239 -11.05 20.41 -25.41
C LEU A 239 -11.40 21.89 -25.28
N ASP A 240 -12.65 22.19 -24.98
CA ASP A 240 -13.06 23.55 -24.59
C ASP A 240 -12.57 23.84 -23.16
N LEU A 241 -11.27 24.08 -23.02
CA LEU A 241 -10.61 24.41 -21.75
C LEU A 241 -11.00 25.80 -21.25
N ALA A 242 -11.66 26.60 -22.09
CA ALA A 242 -12.14 27.93 -21.78
C ALA A 242 -13.64 27.85 -21.45
N ASN A 243 -13.97 27.43 -20.23
CA ASN A 243 -15.29 27.74 -19.68
C ASN A 243 -15.51 29.26 -19.85
N LYS A 244 -16.43 29.63 -20.76
CA LYS A 244 -16.83 31.03 -20.99
C LYS A 244 -17.09 31.69 -19.64
N LYS A 245 -16.43 32.85 -19.45
CA LYS A 245 -16.61 33.76 -18.32
C LYS A 245 -18.05 33.91 -17.88
#